data_AF-A0A4W3GLZ0-F1
#
_entry.id   AF-A0A4W3GLZ0-F1
#
_cell.length_a   1.000
_cell.length_b   1.000
_cell.length_c   1.000
_cell.angle_alpha   90.00
_cell.angle_beta   90.00
_cell.angle_gamma   90.00
#
_symmetry.space_group_name_H-M   'P 1'
#
loop_
_entity.id
_entity.type
_entity.pdbx_description
1 polymer ?
#
loop_
_entity_poly.entity_id
_entity_poly.type
_entity_poly.pdbx_seq_one_letter_code
_entity_poly.pdbx_strand_id
1 'polypeptide(L)'
;SGIQSEGIETQQVQYHAVLQEVLFSIPLTHSFHVCFPFLECEQPTGGVKVSFLPPSQHQVLMESTVTLTCVVANAPLDVNVTWTQGKTHLQSGYGKTSATEPQEVISKLNVSTQDWKSGKEFFCLANHEDIPTPIGEKTFKRKVLNTKQPSVYLLLPSAEEMAAQQFVTLTCLVKDFAPKEIFVQWTVNDQLIDANKYRNTEMMADSEYLNYSMYSMLTLSVDEWNRRPSYSCVVGHERFPLKTLTRTVNKSSGKPSFVNLALVLMDTVNPCH
;
A
#
# COMPACT_ATOMS: atom_id res chain seq x y z
N SER A 1 -32.55 -64.92 21.49
CA SER A 1 -31.10 -64.81 21.19
C SER A 1 -30.96 -64.27 19.78
N GLY A 2 -30.02 -63.34 19.53
CA GLY A 2 -30.03 -62.46 18.34
C GLY A 2 -30.99 -61.26 18.58
N ILE A 3 -30.61 -59.98 18.65
CA ILE A 3 -29.57 -59.12 18.02
C ILE A 3 -29.98 -58.59 16.64
N GLN A 4 -30.29 -57.26 16.61
CA GLN A 4 -30.05 -56.20 15.59
C GLN A 4 -30.13 -56.54 14.08
N SER A 5 -30.56 -55.65 13.18
CA SER A 5 -30.97 -54.23 13.26
C SER A 5 -31.55 -53.79 11.91
N GLU A 6 -32.59 -52.96 11.87
CA GLU A 6 -33.07 -52.37 10.61
C GLU A 6 -33.87 -51.07 10.81
N GLY A 7 -33.67 -50.09 9.92
CA GLY A 7 -34.60 -49.01 9.59
C GLY A 7 -34.90 -47.92 10.63
N ILE A 8 -34.52 -46.67 10.30
CA ILE A 8 -35.43 -45.52 10.11
C ILE A 8 -34.57 -44.38 9.54
N GLU A 9 -34.64 -44.22 8.22
CA GLU A 9 -34.19 -43.04 7.51
C GLU A 9 -35.43 -42.16 7.29
N THR A 10 -35.54 -41.05 8.00
CA THR A 10 -36.62 -40.08 7.80
C THR A 10 -36.11 -38.65 7.84
N GLN A 11 -36.56 -37.87 6.86
CA GLN A 11 -36.74 -36.42 6.92
C GLN A 11 -35.57 -35.51 6.48
N GLN A 12 -35.06 -35.68 5.25
CA GLN A 12 -34.31 -34.60 4.58
C GLN A 12 -34.42 -34.53 3.04
N VAL A 13 -35.63 -34.68 2.44
CA VAL A 13 -35.85 -34.34 1.02
C VAL A 13 -37.23 -33.70 0.78
N GLN A 14 -37.36 -32.38 0.98
CA GLN A 14 -38.46 -31.62 0.34
C GLN A 14 -38.20 -30.11 0.23
N TYR A 15 -37.13 -29.73 -0.48
CA TYR A 15 -36.91 -28.37 -0.99
C TYR A 15 -36.49 -28.44 -2.47
N HIS A 16 -37.46 -28.66 -3.36
CA HIS A 16 -37.34 -28.42 -4.79
C HIS A 16 -38.73 -28.19 -5.40
N ALA A 17 -38.80 -27.24 -6.35
CA ALA A 17 -40.03 -26.59 -6.85
C ALA A 17 -40.75 -25.74 -5.76
N VAL A 18 -41.16 -24.50 -6.02
CA VAL A 18 -41.56 -23.90 -7.30
C VAL A 18 -40.80 -22.58 -7.58
N LEU A 19 -40.14 -22.52 -8.73
CA LEU A 19 -39.68 -21.31 -9.41
C LEU A 19 -40.16 -21.43 -10.87
N GLN A 20 -40.39 -20.29 -11.55
CA GLN A 20 -41.13 -20.15 -12.83
C GLN A 20 -42.67 -20.27 -12.66
N GLU A 21 -43.54 -19.40 -13.20
CA GLU A 21 -43.40 -18.17 -14.04
C GLU A 21 -44.18 -17.00 -13.37
N VAL A 22 -44.42 -15.78 -13.90
CA VAL A 22 -44.38 -15.18 -15.25
C VAL A 22 -43.97 -13.70 -15.18
N LEU A 23 -43.23 -13.21 -16.19
CA LEU A 23 -43.07 -11.77 -16.50
C LEU A 23 -44.09 -11.37 -17.57
N PHE A 24 -45.06 -10.49 -17.31
CA PHE A 24 -45.74 -9.72 -18.39
C PHE A 24 -46.50 -8.46 -17.91
N SER A 25 -46.29 -7.38 -18.68
CA SER A 25 -47.22 -6.26 -18.96
C SER A 25 -47.57 -5.20 -17.89
N ILE A 26 -47.26 -3.94 -18.23
CA ILE A 26 -47.77 -2.70 -17.61
C ILE A 26 -49.10 -2.30 -18.28
N PRO A 27 -50.05 -1.70 -17.54
CA PRO A 27 -50.64 -0.46 -18.02
C PRO A 27 -50.60 0.69 -16.98
N LEU A 28 -50.57 1.92 -17.48
CA LEU A 28 -50.55 3.16 -16.70
C LEU A 28 -51.93 3.51 -16.10
N THR A 29 -51.91 4.47 -15.16
CA THR A 29 -53.06 5.16 -14.51
C THR A 29 -53.75 4.42 -13.35
N HIS A 30 -53.32 4.73 -12.12
CA HIS A 30 -54.14 5.48 -11.14
C HIS A 30 -53.26 5.93 -9.97
N SER A 31 -53.46 7.17 -9.50
CA SER A 31 -52.67 7.75 -8.40
C SER A 31 -53.06 7.17 -7.04
N PHE A 32 -52.43 6.06 -6.65
CA PHE A 32 -52.48 5.58 -5.27
C PHE A 32 -51.24 6.02 -4.51
N HIS A 33 -51.44 6.96 -3.60
CA HIS A 33 -50.44 7.43 -2.65
C HIS A 33 -50.24 6.35 -1.58
N VAL A 34 -49.47 5.30 -1.90
CA VAL A 34 -49.00 4.33 -0.91
C VAL A 34 -47.85 4.98 -0.13
N CYS A 35 -48.23 5.89 0.76
CA CYS A 35 -47.34 6.41 1.77
C CYS A 35 -47.07 5.26 2.75
N PHE A 36 -45.92 4.60 2.64
CA PHE A 36 -45.42 3.73 3.69
C PHE A 36 -45.05 4.61 4.89
N PRO A 37 -45.75 4.51 6.05
CA PRO A 37 -45.13 4.96 7.28
C PRO A 37 -43.99 3.97 7.59
N PHE A 38 -42.83 4.49 7.98
CA PHE A 38 -41.63 3.69 8.24
C PHE A 38 -41.06 2.96 7.00
N LEU A 39 -40.43 3.73 6.10
CA LEU A 39 -39.08 3.36 5.71
C LEU A 39 -38.14 3.91 6.78
N GLU A 40 -37.77 3.09 7.77
CA GLU A 40 -36.42 3.23 8.32
C GLU A 40 -35.46 3.10 7.14
N CYS A 41 -34.65 4.13 6.88
CA CYS A 41 -33.44 3.93 6.11
C CYS A 41 -32.62 2.88 6.87
N GLU A 42 -32.38 1.73 6.23
CA GLU A 42 -31.58 0.65 6.80
C GLU A 42 -30.16 1.20 7.03
N GLN A 43 -29.90 1.65 8.27
CA GLN A 43 -28.63 2.28 8.62
C GLN A 43 -27.50 1.28 8.36
N PRO A 44 -26.35 1.71 7.80
CA PRO A 44 -25.22 0.82 7.62
C PRO A 44 -24.87 0.20 8.97
N THR A 45 -24.94 -1.14 9.05
CA THR A 45 -25.00 -1.91 10.30
C THR A 45 -23.67 -2.01 11.07
N GLY A 46 -22.81 -0.99 10.94
CA GLY A 46 -21.61 -0.77 11.74
C GLY A 46 -21.57 0.66 12.27
N GLY A 47 -21.37 0.82 13.57
CA GLY A 47 -21.26 2.15 14.19
C GLY A 47 -20.09 2.98 13.64
N VAL A 48 -20.15 4.29 13.89
CA VAL A 48 -19.12 5.27 13.51
C VAL A 48 -17.74 4.82 14.00
N LYS A 49 -16.76 4.74 13.10
CA LYS A 49 -15.42 4.26 13.42
C LYS A 49 -14.35 5.26 13.01
N VAL A 50 -13.54 5.69 13.96
CA VAL A 50 -12.38 6.56 13.71
C VAL A 50 -11.13 5.72 13.49
N SER A 51 -10.29 6.11 12.53
CA SER A 51 -9.01 5.45 12.23
C SER A 51 -7.99 6.43 11.65
N PHE A 52 -6.71 6.03 11.62
CA PHE A 52 -5.62 6.84 11.06
C PHE A 52 -4.92 6.11 9.92
N LEU A 53 -4.61 6.86 8.86
CA LEU A 53 -3.68 6.41 7.84
C LEU A 53 -2.24 6.73 8.28
N PRO A 54 -1.26 5.84 8.04
CA PRO A 54 0.14 6.12 8.35
C PRO A 54 0.64 7.28 7.48
N PRO A 55 1.43 8.23 8.04
CA PRO A 55 2.01 9.30 7.25
C PRO A 55 3.04 8.76 6.25
N SER A 56 3.20 9.45 5.12
CA SER A 56 4.20 9.09 4.10
C SER A 56 5.61 9.16 4.67
N GLN A 57 6.35 8.05 4.56
CA GLN A 57 7.72 7.97 5.08
C GLN A 57 8.68 8.93 4.36
N HIS A 58 8.39 9.32 3.12
CA HIS A 58 9.11 10.41 2.44
C HIS A 58 9.01 11.72 3.23
N GLN A 59 7.79 12.13 3.58
CA GLN A 59 7.57 13.35 4.37
C GLN A 59 8.23 13.24 5.75
N VAL A 60 8.03 12.11 6.44
CA VAL A 60 8.63 11.88 7.78
C VAL A 60 10.16 11.98 7.74
N LEU A 61 10.83 11.55 6.67
CA LEU A 61 12.29 11.65 6.57
C LEU A 61 12.74 13.03 6.05
N MET A 62 12.12 13.55 5.01
CA MET A 62 12.65 14.67 4.22
C MET A 62 12.01 16.04 4.49
N GLU A 63 10.78 16.09 4.99
CA GLU A 63 10.04 17.34 5.19
C GLU A 63 10.07 17.80 6.66
N SER A 64 9.90 19.11 6.87
CA SER A 64 9.77 19.73 8.20
C SER A 64 8.38 19.53 8.82
N THR A 65 7.38 19.18 8.00
CA THR A 65 6.00 18.91 8.40
C THR A 65 5.55 17.52 7.96
N VAL A 66 4.68 16.89 8.76
CA VAL A 66 3.99 15.64 8.44
C VAL A 66 2.49 15.86 8.45
N THR A 67 1.79 15.34 7.44
CA THR A 67 0.32 15.33 7.40
C THR A 67 -0.22 14.06 8.07
N LEU A 68 -0.88 14.24 9.20
CA LEU A 68 -1.70 13.20 9.83
C LEU A 68 -3.07 13.16 9.14
N THR A 69 -3.55 11.96 8.80
CA THR A 69 -4.85 11.77 8.16
C THR A 69 -5.73 10.89 9.04
N CYS A 70 -6.89 11.42 9.42
CA CYS A 70 -7.92 10.74 10.17
C CYS A 70 -9.09 10.42 9.23
N VAL A 71 -9.61 9.19 9.32
CA VAL A 71 -10.74 8.70 8.53
C VAL A 71 -11.83 8.27 9.48
N VAL A 72 -13.01 8.88 9.35
CA VAL A 72 -14.23 8.54 10.09
C VAL A 72 -15.12 7.76 9.13
N ALA A 73 -15.20 6.44 9.32
CA ALA A 73 -16.05 5.54 8.54
C ALA A 73 -17.45 5.43 9.16
N ASN A 74 -18.45 5.18 8.32
CA ASN A 74 -19.88 5.18 8.68
C ASN A 74 -20.30 6.50 9.36
N ALA A 75 -19.75 7.62 8.87
CA ALA A 75 -20.02 8.94 9.45
C ALA A 75 -21.46 9.39 9.13
N PRO A 76 -22.17 10.04 10.07
CA PRO A 76 -23.36 10.81 9.74
C PRO A 76 -22.98 12.01 8.86
N LEU A 77 -23.98 12.57 8.18
CA LEU A 77 -23.88 13.85 7.49
C LEU A 77 -23.39 14.93 8.48
N ASP A 78 -22.61 15.90 7.98
CA ASP A 78 -22.13 17.06 8.75
C ASP A 78 -21.36 16.75 10.07
N VAL A 79 -20.73 15.57 10.18
CA VAL A 79 -19.83 15.27 11.31
C VAL A 79 -18.67 16.29 11.39
N ASN A 80 -18.48 16.87 12.57
CA ASN A 80 -17.38 17.78 12.87
C ASN A 80 -16.18 17.00 13.41
N VAL A 81 -15.01 17.14 12.78
CA VAL A 81 -13.78 16.46 13.22
C VAL A 81 -12.87 17.46 13.92
N THR A 82 -12.57 17.18 15.19
CA THR A 82 -11.73 18.00 16.06
C THR A 82 -10.42 17.30 16.38
N TRP A 83 -9.32 18.03 16.23
CA TRP A 83 -7.96 17.59 16.54
C TRP A 83 -7.45 18.24 17.82
N THR A 84 -6.88 17.43 18.70
CA THR A 84 -6.22 17.91 19.92
C THR A 84 -4.86 17.25 20.14
N GLN A 85 -4.00 17.91 20.91
CA GLN A 85 -2.77 17.35 21.47
C GLN A 85 -2.87 17.43 22.99
N GLY A 86 -3.16 16.30 23.64
CA GLY A 86 -3.56 16.26 25.04
C GLY A 86 -4.83 17.08 25.28
N LYS A 87 -4.70 18.19 26.04
CA LYS A 87 -5.81 19.12 26.32
C LYS A 87 -5.88 20.32 25.38
N THR A 88 -4.89 20.50 24.50
CA THR A 88 -4.78 21.66 23.62
C THR A 88 -5.51 21.40 22.31
N HIS A 89 -6.45 22.28 21.95
CA HIS A 89 -7.10 22.28 20.64
C HIS A 89 -6.11 22.70 19.53
N LEU A 90 -6.17 22.04 18.38
CA LEU A 90 -5.32 22.34 17.22
C LEU A 90 -6.11 22.79 16.00
N GLN A 91 -7.18 22.08 15.66
CA GLN A 91 -7.99 22.31 14.45
C GLN A 91 -9.37 21.68 14.63
N SER A 92 -10.43 22.32 14.15
CA SER A 92 -11.75 21.68 13.96
C SER A 92 -12.30 22.00 12.59
N GLY A 93 -13.18 21.15 12.07
CA GLY A 93 -13.96 21.43 10.87
C GLY A 93 -14.70 20.20 10.36
N TYR A 94 -15.69 20.46 9.52
CA TYR A 94 -16.36 19.43 8.72
C TYR A 94 -15.31 18.76 7.82
N GLY A 95 -15.14 17.45 7.98
CA GLY A 95 -14.19 16.71 7.15
C GLY A 95 -14.70 16.56 5.72
N LYS A 96 -13.81 16.23 4.78
CA LYS A 96 -14.21 16.05 3.39
C LYS A 96 -14.84 14.67 3.22
N THR A 97 -16.09 14.62 2.77
CA THR A 97 -16.75 13.37 2.37
C THR A 97 -16.00 12.72 1.22
N SER A 98 -15.72 11.43 1.35
CA SER A 98 -15.24 10.58 0.27
C SER A 98 -16.32 10.45 -0.82
N ALA A 99 -15.90 10.24 -2.06
CA ALA A 99 -16.81 10.00 -3.19
C ALA A 99 -17.25 8.53 -3.29
N THR A 100 -16.76 7.68 -2.39
CA THR A 100 -17.05 6.24 -2.33
C THR A 100 -18.07 5.96 -1.24
N GLU A 101 -19.05 5.09 -1.49
CA GLU A 101 -19.89 4.49 -0.45
C GLU A 101 -19.15 3.31 0.21
N PRO A 102 -19.29 3.07 1.53
CA PRO A 102 -20.06 3.83 2.52
C PRO A 102 -19.43 5.18 2.85
N GLN A 103 -20.24 6.10 3.40
CA GLN A 103 -19.85 7.50 3.61
C GLN A 103 -18.69 7.63 4.62
N GLU A 104 -17.49 7.87 4.09
CA GLU A 104 -16.28 8.17 4.87
C GLU A 104 -15.99 9.67 4.90
N VAL A 105 -15.54 10.18 6.04
CA VAL A 105 -15.14 11.58 6.22
C VAL A 105 -13.66 11.67 6.56
N ILE A 106 -12.90 12.37 5.71
CA ILE A 106 -11.44 12.47 5.80
C ILE A 106 -11.05 13.86 6.31
N SER A 107 -10.32 13.90 7.44
CA SER A 107 -9.71 15.11 7.99
C SER A 107 -8.19 15.00 7.99
N LYS A 108 -7.51 16.12 7.72
CA LYS A 108 -6.04 16.20 7.67
C LYS A 108 -5.55 17.31 8.60
N LEU A 109 -4.47 17.01 9.32
CA LEU A 109 -3.76 17.94 10.20
C LEU A 109 -2.27 17.94 9.84
N ASN A 110 -1.68 19.12 9.66
CA ASN A 110 -0.24 19.26 9.47
C ASN A 110 0.45 19.53 10.82
N VAL A 111 1.46 18.74 11.15
CA VAL A 111 2.23 18.84 12.41
C VAL A 111 3.72 18.90 12.13
N SER A 112 4.52 19.39 13.09
CA SER A 112 5.99 19.33 12.97
C SER A 112 6.50 17.90 12.90
N THR A 113 7.41 17.62 11.96
CA THR A 113 8.10 16.32 11.86
C THR A 113 8.86 15.97 13.13
N GLN A 114 9.36 16.97 13.89
CA GLN A 114 10.04 16.75 15.17
C GLN A 114 9.05 16.27 16.24
N ASP A 115 7.88 16.88 16.32
CA ASP A 115 6.82 16.51 17.26
C ASP A 115 6.35 15.07 17.02
N TRP A 116 6.07 14.73 15.75
CA TRP A 116 5.72 13.37 15.35
C TRP A 116 6.82 12.37 15.74
N LYS A 117 8.10 12.67 15.42
CA LYS A 117 9.24 11.78 15.73
C LYS A 117 9.48 11.61 17.23
N SER A 118 9.16 12.61 18.04
CA SER A 118 9.28 12.54 19.50
C SER A 118 8.22 11.65 20.17
N GLY A 119 7.20 11.20 19.42
CA GLY A 119 6.13 10.36 19.92
C GLY A 119 5.02 11.13 20.64
N LYS A 120 4.84 12.43 20.36
CA LYS A 120 3.67 13.18 20.85
C LYS A 120 2.38 12.53 20.35
N GLU A 121 1.38 12.47 21.23
CA GLU A 121 0.06 11.92 20.92
C GLU A 121 -0.85 13.01 20.32
N PHE A 122 -1.46 12.69 19.19
CA PHE A 122 -2.46 13.50 18.52
C PHE A 122 -3.78 12.74 18.49
N PHE A 123 -4.86 13.41 18.88
CA PHE A 123 -6.19 12.83 18.98
C PHE A 123 -7.06 13.38 17.85
N CYS A 124 -7.90 12.50 17.27
CA CYS A 124 -8.94 12.87 16.32
C CYS A 124 -10.29 12.47 16.92
N LEU A 125 -11.17 13.44 17.11
CA LEU A 125 -12.49 13.30 17.74
C LEU A 125 -13.58 13.65 16.72
N ALA A 126 -14.47 12.71 16.43
CA ALA A 126 -15.67 12.90 15.63
C ALA A 126 -16.84 13.28 16.55
N ASN A 127 -17.54 14.37 16.22
CA ASN A 127 -18.66 14.91 16.97
C ASN A 127 -19.86 15.18 16.04
N HIS A 128 -21.04 14.70 16.43
CA HIS A 128 -22.31 14.90 15.73
C HIS A 128 -23.45 14.93 16.76
N GLU A 129 -24.63 15.45 16.41
CA GLU A 129 -25.77 15.53 17.33
C GLU A 129 -26.26 14.14 17.77
N ASP A 130 -26.24 13.17 16.85
CA ASP A 130 -26.56 11.75 17.13
C ASP A 130 -25.48 11.01 17.95
N ILE A 131 -24.34 11.65 18.23
CA ILE A 131 -23.19 11.05 18.92
C ILE A 131 -23.08 11.71 20.32
N PRO A 132 -23.73 11.14 21.37
CA PRO A 132 -23.80 11.77 22.69
C PRO A 132 -22.44 11.85 23.42
N THR A 133 -21.45 11.05 23.01
CA THR A 133 -20.07 11.13 23.49
C THR A 133 -19.12 11.09 22.29
N PRO A 134 -18.26 12.11 22.07
CA PRO A 134 -17.38 12.18 20.91
C PRO A 134 -16.54 10.90 20.74
N ILE A 135 -16.65 10.28 19.56
CA ILE A 135 -15.91 9.04 19.25
C ILE A 135 -14.57 9.45 18.69
N GLY A 136 -13.48 8.89 19.20
CA GLY A 136 -12.16 9.31 18.77
C GLY A 136 -11.04 8.34 19.10
N GLU A 137 -9.96 8.50 18.37
CA GLU A 137 -8.75 7.67 18.47
C GLU A 137 -7.52 8.55 18.57
N LYS A 138 -6.39 7.95 18.95
CA LYS A 138 -5.08 8.64 18.98
C LYS A 138 -4.03 8.03 18.07
N THR A 139 -3.13 8.88 17.58
CA THR A 139 -1.97 8.50 16.77
C THR A 139 -0.69 9.11 17.31
N PHE A 140 0.41 8.36 17.21
CA PHE A 140 1.76 8.74 17.61
C PHE A 140 2.77 7.84 16.89
N LYS A 141 4.01 8.30 16.73
CA LYS A 141 5.08 7.43 16.22
C LYS A 141 5.44 6.39 17.29
N ARG A 142 5.17 5.12 17.00
CA ARG A 142 5.56 4.00 17.87
C ARG A 142 7.09 3.88 17.94
N LYS A 143 7.62 3.69 19.15
CA LYS A 143 9.05 3.38 19.35
C LYS A 143 9.30 1.91 19.04
N VAL A 144 10.17 1.63 18.08
CA VAL A 144 10.61 0.27 17.74
C VAL A 144 11.95 0.01 18.41
N LEU A 145 12.04 -1.09 19.17
CA LEU A 145 13.25 -1.47 19.93
C LEU A 145 14.31 -2.08 19.01
N ASN A 146 13.91 -3.07 18.22
CA ASN A 146 14.78 -3.78 17.28
C ASN A 146 14.73 -3.08 15.93
N THR A 147 15.79 -2.36 15.58
CA THR A 147 15.90 -1.63 14.32
C THR A 147 17.19 -1.98 13.61
N LYS A 148 17.12 -2.12 12.29
CA LYS A 148 18.22 -2.57 11.45
C LYS A 148 18.25 -1.75 10.16
N GLN A 149 19.45 -1.33 9.76
CA GLN A 149 19.66 -0.54 8.55
C GLN A 149 19.49 -1.45 7.30
N PRO A 150 18.77 -1.00 6.24
CA PRO A 150 18.59 -1.81 5.05
C PRO A 150 19.87 -2.05 4.26
N SER A 151 20.00 -3.29 3.80
CA SER A 151 20.88 -3.67 2.70
C SER A 151 20.16 -3.38 1.38
N VAL A 152 20.75 -2.54 0.54
CA VAL A 152 20.20 -2.16 -0.77
C VAL A 152 21.11 -2.65 -1.89
N TYR A 153 20.55 -3.46 -2.78
CA TYR A 153 21.19 -4.02 -3.97
C TYR A 153 20.42 -3.58 -5.21
N LEU A 154 21.14 -3.18 -6.25
CA LEU A 154 20.55 -2.83 -7.54
C LEU A 154 21.03 -3.83 -8.58
N LEU A 155 20.10 -4.69 -9.00
CA LEU A 155 20.32 -5.77 -9.94
C LEU A 155 20.12 -5.26 -11.37
N LEU A 156 21.00 -5.72 -12.26
CA LEU A 156 20.94 -5.46 -13.69
C LEU A 156 19.88 -6.34 -14.37
N PRO A 157 19.49 -6.02 -15.61
CA PRO A 157 18.56 -6.85 -16.38
C PRO A 157 19.15 -8.24 -16.62
N SER A 158 18.30 -9.24 -16.78
CA SER A 158 18.76 -10.62 -17.00
C SER A 158 19.45 -10.76 -18.37
N ALA A 159 20.31 -11.77 -18.51
CA ALA A 159 20.93 -12.08 -19.80
C ALA A 159 19.87 -12.40 -20.88
N GLU A 160 18.73 -12.97 -20.48
CA GLU A 160 17.61 -13.31 -21.35
C GLU A 160 16.85 -12.05 -21.82
N GLU A 161 16.54 -11.11 -20.92
CA GLU A 161 15.96 -9.80 -21.28
C GLU A 161 16.88 -9.03 -22.25
N MET A 162 18.18 -9.02 -21.95
CA MET A 162 19.19 -8.38 -22.79
C MET A 162 19.32 -9.04 -24.17
N ALA A 163 19.07 -10.36 -24.28
CA ALA A 163 19.08 -11.10 -25.54
C ALA A 163 17.76 -10.93 -26.33
N ALA A 164 16.62 -10.78 -25.65
CA ALA A 164 15.31 -10.53 -26.27
C ALA A 164 15.20 -9.14 -26.92
N GLN A 165 16.04 -8.19 -26.52
CA GLN A 165 16.19 -6.84 -27.11
C GLN A 165 14.90 -5.98 -27.16
N GLN A 166 13.88 -6.30 -26.36
CA GLN A 166 12.61 -5.57 -26.34
C GLN A 166 12.51 -4.60 -25.15
N PHE A 167 12.43 -5.15 -23.93
CA PHE A 167 12.39 -4.41 -22.66
C PHE A 167 13.42 -5.00 -21.70
N VAL A 168 13.84 -4.20 -20.73
CA VAL A 168 14.78 -4.60 -19.67
C VAL A 168 14.29 -4.13 -18.30
N THR A 169 14.53 -4.93 -17.26
CA THR A 169 14.07 -4.61 -15.91
C THR A 169 15.26 -4.36 -14.96
N LEU A 170 15.29 -3.19 -14.33
CA LEU A 170 16.18 -2.92 -13.21
C LEU A 170 15.45 -3.26 -11.90
N THR A 171 16.07 -4.06 -11.05
CA THR A 171 15.45 -4.51 -9.79
C THR A 171 16.25 -4.03 -8.58
N CYS A 172 15.63 -3.19 -7.76
CA CYS A 172 16.18 -2.75 -6.48
C CYS A 172 15.64 -3.62 -5.35
N LEU A 173 16.49 -4.49 -4.81
CA LEU A 173 16.22 -5.31 -3.63
C LEU A 173 16.61 -4.52 -2.37
N VAL A 174 15.63 -4.27 -1.51
CA VAL A 174 15.81 -3.71 -0.17
C VAL A 174 15.51 -4.82 0.83
N LYS A 175 16.47 -5.21 1.67
CA LYS A 175 16.28 -6.30 2.63
C LYS A 175 16.99 -6.07 3.97
N ASP A 176 16.67 -6.94 4.93
CA ASP A 176 17.28 -7.01 6.26
C ASP A 176 17.08 -5.75 7.11
N PHE A 177 15.91 -5.10 7.05
CA PHE A 177 15.66 -3.84 7.76
C PHE A 177 14.50 -3.89 8.77
N ALA A 178 14.55 -2.98 9.73
CA ALA A 178 13.45 -2.66 10.63
C ALA A 178 13.59 -1.21 11.14
N PRO A 179 12.51 -0.42 11.29
CA PRO A 179 11.11 -0.79 11.08
C PRO A 179 10.71 -0.86 9.60
N LYS A 180 9.48 -1.31 9.30
CA LYS A 180 8.98 -1.54 7.93
C LYS A 180 8.84 -0.27 7.09
N GLU A 181 8.72 0.90 7.72
CA GLU A 181 8.47 2.15 7.02
C GLU A 181 9.72 2.60 6.25
N ILE A 182 9.69 2.42 4.93
CA ILE A 182 10.64 2.95 3.95
C ILE A 182 9.93 3.76 2.88
N PHE A 183 10.70 4.51 2.07
CA PHE A 183 10.26 4.89 0.73
C PHE A 183 11.30 4.44 -0.30
N VAL A 184 10.85 4.21 -1.54
CA VAL A 184 11.71 3.93 -2.69
C VAL A 184 11.33 4.84 -3.84
N GLN A 185 12.34 5.52 -4.39
CA GLN A 185 12.24 6.39 -5.56
C GLN A 185 13.30 5.97 -6.58
N TRP A 186 13.01 6.21 -7.85
CA TRP A 186 13.99 6.02 -8.93
C TRP A 186 14.41 7.36 -9.53
N THR A 187 15.67 7.47 -9.94
CA THR A 187 16.16 8.61 -10.72
C THR A 187 16.85 8.15 -12.00
N VAL A 188 16.84 9.02 -13.01
CA VAL A 188 17.65 8.89 -14.24
C VAL A 188 18.46 10.16 -14.40
N ASN A 189 19.79 10.04 -14.41
CA ASN A 189 20.73 11.18 -14.37
C ASN A 189 20.33 12.22 -13.30
N ASP A 190 20.08 11.71 -12.08
CA ASP A 190 19.64 12.48 -10.89
C ASP A 190 18.27 13.18 -10.98
N GLN A 191 17.53 13.02 -12.09
CA GLN A 191 16.15 13.49 -12.22
C GLN A 191 15.16 12.41 -11.76
N LEU A 192 14.15 12.81 -10.98
CA LEU A 192 13.13 11.89 -10.44
C LEU A 192 12.31 11.24 -11.56
N ILE A 193 12.17 9.91 -11.49
CA ILE A 193 11.26 9.13 -12.32
C ILE A 193 9.88 9.09 -11.64
N ASP A 194 8.82 9.28 -12.43
CA ASP A 194 7.44 9.18 -11.97
C ASP A 194 7.14 7.79 -11.37
N ALA A 195 6.42 7.78 -10.24
CA ALA A 195 5.99 6.58 -9.54
C ALA A 195 5.12 5.63 -10.39
N ASN A 196 4.50 6.11 -11.46
CA ASN A 196 3.77 5.26 -12.41
C ASN A 196 4.68 4.39 -13.32
N LYS A 197 5.98 4.68 -13.42
CA LYS A 197 6.93 3.93 -14.28
C LYS A 197 7.63 2.76 -13.58
N TYR A 198 7.49 2.63 -12.27
CA TYR A 198 8.07 1.53 -11.50
C TYR A 198 7.04 0.89 -10.57
N ARG A 199 7.29 -0.35 -10.17
CA ARG A 199 6.41 -1.12 -9.29
C ARG A 199 7.16 -1.55 -8.04
N ASN A 200 6.58 -1.24 -6.88
CA ASN A 200 7.05 -1.74 -5.58
C ASN A 200 6.22 -2.97 -5.21
N THR A 201 6.86 -4.05 -4.77
CA THR A 201 6.14 -5.18 -4.15
C THR A 201 5.58 -4.78 -2.80
N GLU A 202 4.65 -5.58 -2.29
CA GLU A 202 4.29 -5.55 -0.87
C GLU A 202 5.51 -5.87 0.02
N MET A 203 5.37 -5.53 1.30
CA MET A 203 6.40 -5.76 2.30
C MET A 203 6.44 -7.23 2.74
N MET A 204 7.52 -7.92 2.43
CA MET A 204 7.80 -9.28 2.88
C MET A 204 8.40 -9.21 4.29
N ALA A 205 7.98 -10.11 5.19
CA ALA A 205 8.47 -10.17 6.56
C ALA A 205 9.06 -11.55 6.85
N ASP A 206 10.28 -11.57 7.38
CA ASP A 206 10.90 -12.73 8.01
C ASP A 206 10.34 -12.88 9.42
N SER A 207 9.59 -13.96 9.66
CA SER A 207 8.82 -14.19 10.87
C SER A 207 9.68 -14.44 12.11
N GLU A 208 10.93 -14.87 11.96
CA GLU A 208 11.81 -15.21 13.09
C GLU A 208 12.51 -13.96 13.66
N TYR A 209 12.84 -13.00 12.79
CA TYR A 209 13.66 -11.83 13.16
C TYR A 209 12.95 -10.48 13.00
N LEU A 210 11.70 -10.45 12.53
CA LEU A 210 10.97 -9.22 12.16
C LEU A 210 11.74 -8.33 11.16
N ASN A 211 12.58 -8.95 10.32
CA ASN A 211 13.27 -8.27 9.24
C ASN A 211 12.32 -8.12 8.05
N TYR A 212 12.29 -6.92 7.46
CA TYR A 212 11.51 -6.64 6.27
C TYR A 212 12.35 -6.69 4.99
N SER A 213 11.69 -7.01 3.88
CA SER A 213 12.25 -6.89 2.53
C SER A 213 11.20 -6.53 1.49
N MET A 214 11.63 -5.96 0.36
CA MET A 214 10.82 -5.71 -0.83
C MET A 214 11.68 -5.58 -2.10
N TYR A 215 11.02 -5.62 -3.25
CA TYR A 215 11.61 -5.33 -4.54
C TYR A 215 10.92 -4.13 -5.18
N SER A 216 11.72 -3.22 -5.76
CA SER A 216 11.22 -2.19 -6.68
C SER A 216 11.73 -2.51 -8.08
N MET A 217 10.85 -2.51 -9.07
CA MET A 217 11.15 -2.89 -10.46
C MET A 217 10.86 -1.71 -11.39
N LEU A 218 11.88 -1.29 -12.13
CA LEU A 218 11.78 -0.27 -13.17
C LEU A 218 12.01 -0.94 -14.54
N THR A 219 10.95 -1.00 -15.34
CA THR A 219 11.00 -1.54 -16.71
C THR A 219 11.24 -0.42 -17.70
N LEU A 220 12.20 -0.63 -18.61
CA LEU A 220 12.66 0.36 -19.58
C LEU A 220 12.63 -0.24 -20.99
N SER A 221 12.45 0.60 -22.01
CA SER A 221 12.74 0.19 -23.38
C SER A 221 14.24 -0.06 -23.55
N VAL A 222 14.60 -0.97 -24.46
CA VAL A 222 16.00 -1.22 -24.78
C VAL A 222 16.69 0.03 -25.36
N ASP A 223 15.97 0.93 -26.02
CA ASP A 223 16.51 2.22 -26.48
C ASP A 223 16.89 3.16 -25.33
N GLU A 224 16.05 3.29 -24.30
CA GLU A 224 16.36 4.08 -23.11
C GLU A 224 17.61 3.55 -22.38
N TRP A 225 17.73 2.23 -22.27
CA TRP A 225 18.92 1.57 -21.71
C TRP A 225 20.17 1.72 -22.59
N ASN A 226 20.00 1.62 -23.92
CA ASN A 226 21.09 1.76 -24.90
C ASN A 226 21.70 3.16 -24.95
N ARG A 227 20.95 4.20 -24.57
CA ARG A 227 21.43 5.59 -24.42
C ARG A 227 22.42 5.77 -23.27
N ARG A 228 22.64 4.74 -22.44
CA ARG A 228 23.58 4.73 -21.29
C ARG A 228 23.38 5.83 -20.23
N PRO A 229 22.15 6.26 -19.87
CA PRO A 229 21.98 7.09 -18.69
C PRO A 229 22.30 6.28 -17.41
N SER A 230 22.51 7.00 -16.31
CA SER A 230 22.67 6.42 -14.98
C SER A 230 21.32 6.32 -14.30
N TYR A 231 20.84 5.11 -14.03
CA TYR A 231 19.62 4.85 -13.26
C TYR A 231 19.99 4.58 -11.81
N SER A 232 19.28 5.23 -10.89
CA SER A 232 19.50 5.03 -9.45
C SER A 232 18.23 4.65 -8.72
N CYS A 233 18.36 3.71 -7.78
CA CYS A 233 17.37 3.44 -6.75
C CYS A 233 17.76 4.22 -5.48
N VAL A 234 16.88 5.10 -5.02
CA VAL A 234 17.02 5.91 -3.81
C VAL A 234 16.08 5.34 -2.75
N VAL A 235 16.64 4.82 -1.66
CA VAL A 235 15.88 4.20 -0.57
C VAL A 235 16.00 5.05 0.68
N GLY A 236 14.86 5.47 1.24
CA GLY A 236 14.78 6.21 2.48
C GLY A 236 14.43 5.33 3.68
N HIS A 237 15.22 5.41 4.75
CA HIS A 237 14.97 4.72 6.03
C HIS A 237 15.58 5.47 7.21
N GLU A 238 14.95 5.38 8.37
CA GLU A 238 15.39 6.13 9.57
C GLU A 238 16.75 5.69 10.15
N ARG A 239 17.28 4.53 9.73
CA ARG A 239 18.60 4.03 10.16
C ARG A 239 19.73 4.27 9.17
N PHE A 240 19.48 4.96 8.06
CA PHE A 240 20.58 5.51 7.25
C PHE A 240 21.12 6.81 7.88
N PRO A 241 22.45 7.03 7.97
CA PRO A 241 23.03 8.26 8.54
C PRO A 241 22.56 9.54 7.85
N LEU A 242 22.37 9.50 6.52
CA LEU A 242 21.84 10.61 5.71
C LEU A 242 20.34 10.45 5.38
N LYS A 243 19.62 9.58 6.11
CA LYS A 243 18.23 9.15 5.88
C LYS A 243 17.96 8.41 4.56
N THR A 244 18.86 8.50 3.57
CA THR A 244 18.82 7.75 2.31
C THR A 244 20.10 6.96 2.05
N LEU A 245 19.95 5.92 1.22
CA LEU A 245 21.03 5.25 0.51
C LEU A 245 20.66 5.16 -0.97
N THR A 246 21.60 5.51 -1.84
CA THR A 246 21.43 5.44 -3.29
C THR A 246 22.32 4.33 -3.86
N ARG A 247 21.75 3.52 -4.77
CA ARG A 247 22.49 2.61 -5.64
C ARG A 247 22.27 3.02 -7.08
N THR A 248 23.33 3.00 -7.89
CA THR A 248 23.31 3.49 -9.27
C THR A 248 23.92 2.44 -10.20
N VAL A 249 23.29 2.24 -11.36
CA VAL A 249 23.79 1.39 -12.45
C VAL A 249 23.62 2.08 -13.80
N ASN A 250 24.44 1.65 -14.75
CA ASN A 250 24.27 1.93 -16.17
C ASN A 250 24.64 0.69 -16.98
N LYS A 251 24.51 0.75 -18.31
CA LYS A 251 24.81 -0.39 -19.20
C LYS A 251 26.26 -0.90 -19.12
N SER A 252 27.21 -0.11 -18.62
CA SER A 252 28.59 -0.55 -18.37
C SER A 252 28.77 -1.28 -17.04
N SER A 253 27.90 -1.10 -16.05
CA SER A 253 28.02 -1.72 -14.71
C SER A 253 28.02 -3.26 -14.73
N GLY A 254 27.49 -3.88 -15.79
CA GLY A 254 27.49 -5.34 -15.98
C GLY A 254 28.64 -5.89 -16.82
N LYS A 255 29.53 -5.05 -17.35
CA LYS A 255 30.68 -5.51 -18.12
C LYS A 255 31.85 -5.80 -17.19
N PRO A 256 32.47 -7.00 -17.23
CA PRO A 256 33.73 -7.21 -16.56
C PRO A 256 34.78 -6.24 -17.13
N SER A 257 35.60 -5.66 -16.25
CA SER A 257 36.61 -4.66 -16.59
C SER A 257 37.75 -5.19 -17.46
N PHE A 258 37.84 -6.51 -17.64
CA PHE A 258 38.79 -7.19 -18.52
C PHE A 258 38.04 -8.21 -19.39
N VAL A 259 38.10 -8.03 -20.70
CA VAL A 259 37.64 -9.04 -21.68
C VAL A 259 38.85 -9.51 -22.46
N ASN A 260 39.39 -10.69 -22.09
CA ASN A 260 40.46 -11.33 -22.84
C ASN A 260 39.88 -11.94 -24.13
N LEU A 261 39.81 -11.16 -25.21
CA LEU A 261 39.56 -11.70 -26.55
C LEU A 261 40.83 -12.38 -27.08
N ALA A 262 40.94 -13.69 -26.83
CA ALA A 262 41.85 -14.55 -27.59
C ALA A 262 41.13 -15.03 -28.87
N LEU A 263 41.36 -14.36 -30.00
CA LEU A 263 40.88 -14.82 -31.30
C LEU A 263 41.82 -15.93 -31.81
N VAL A 264 41.48 -17.19 -31.54
CA VAL A 264 42.20 -18.34 -32.10
C VAL A 264 41.71 -18.59 -33.52
N LEU A 265 42.44 -18.08 -34.51
CA LEU A 265 42.32 -18.52 -35.89
C LEU A 265 42.98 -19.90 -36.01
N MET A 266 42.17 -20.96 -35.97
CA MET A 266 42.66 -22.32 -36.24
C MET A 266 42.84 -22.54 -37.73
N ASP A 267 44.08 -22.45 -38.19
CA ASP A 267 44.57 -23.32 -39.25
C ASP A 267 45.44 -24.41 -38.62
N THR A 268 45.15 -25.66 -38.98
CA THR A 268 45.71 -26.93 -38.48
C THR A 268 45.25 -27.39 -37.08
N VAL A 269 44.95 -28.69 -37.03
CA VAL A 269 44.36 -29.41 -35.89
C VAL A 269 45.43 -29.81 -34.88
N ASN A 270 45.23 -29.47 -33.61
CA ASN A 270 45.61 -30.32 -32.46
C ASN A 270 44.94 -29.79 -31.18
N PRO A 271 43.84 -30.40 -30.69
CA PRO A 271 43.38 -30.16 -29.32
C PRO A 271 44.37 -30.79 -28.34
N CYS A 272 44.78 -30.05 -27.31
CA CYS A 272 45.59 -30.60 -26.22
C CYS A 272 44.80 -31.63 -25.41
N HIS A 273 45.46 -32.73 -25.04
CA HIS A 273 44.97 -33.75 -24.12
C HIS A 273 45.23 -33.39 -22.65
#